data_AF-A0A812IVE0-F1
#
_entry.id   AF-A0A812IVE0-F1
#
_cell.length_a   1.000
_cell.length_b   1.000
_cell.length_c   1.000
_cell.angle_alpha   90.00
_cell.angle_beta   90.00
_cell.angle_gamma   90.00
#
_symmetry.space_group_name_H-M   'P 1'
#
loop_
_entity.id
_entity.type
_entity.pdbx_description
1 polymer ?
#
loop_
_entity_poly.entity_id
_entity_poly.type
_entity_poly.pdbx_seq_one_letter_code
_entity_poly.pdbx_strand_id
1 'polypeptide(L)'
;MLTRLQKKYADKSVRFLLFPCNQFAQQEPGTNAEIKKFAEQYVDLAKSGRDSNVIMFAKSNLNGVACTYSGEDACTPGSKECCAQNDAVYKYLLANTPPGTISWNFDKIVTDVSGKPYSGEVIMHGGDVDAAVSSAVDSLLEGKTPNLVALPDTAFAAGWMHSWQWPALVASGLLASAGIYASRSKGQAVDAAADDSSGYIQIA
;
A
#
# COMPACT_ATOMS: atom_id res chain seq x y z
N MET A 1 9.43 -9.20 -5.24
CA MET A 1 9.98 -7.86 -4.96
C MET A 1 9.92 -7.53 -3.48
N LEU A 2 8.73 -7.20 -2.92
CA LEU A 2 8.61 -6.54 -1.63
C LEU A 2 9.28 -7.29 -0.46
N THR A 3 9.15 -8.61 -0.38
CA THR A 3 9.83 -9.45 0.63
C THR A 3 11.36 -9.26 0.66
N ARG A 4 11.99 -9.04 -0.50
CA ARG A 4 13.44 -8.78 -0.57
C ARG A 4 13.78 -7.39 -0.07
N LEU A 5 13.01 -6.39 -0.48
CA LEU A 5 13.21 -4.99 -0.07
C LEU A 5 12.95 -4.82 1.44
N GLN A 6 11.90 -5.45 1.97
CA GLN A 6 11.62 -5.52 3.40
C GLN A 6 12.86 -5.96 4.18
N LYS A 7 13.48 -7.08 3.78
CA LYS A 7 14.69 -7.62 4.42
C LYS A 7 15.90 -6.71 4.24
N LYS A 8 16.13 -6.18 3.03
CA LYS A 8 17.26 -5.29 2.70
C LYS A 8 17.25 -4.01 3.56
N TYR A 9 16.08 -3.52 3.92
CA TYR A 9 15.87 -2.25 4.60
C TYR A 9 15.29 -2.39 6.01
N ALA A 10 15.34 -3.60 6.60
CA ALA A 10 14.71 -3.89 7.89
C ALA A 10 15.30 -3.09 9.07
N ASP A 11 16.59 -2.78 8.99
CA ASP A 11 17.38 -2.08 10.00
C ASP A 11 17.65 -0.61 9.66
N LYS A 12 17.02 -0.09 8.60
CA LYS A 12 17.21 1.28 8.11
C LYS A 12 15.97 2.14 8.36
N SER A 13 16.12 3.46 8.30
CA SER A 13 15.01 4.43 8.38
C SER A 13 14.17 4.46 7.09
N VAL A 14 13.61 3.31 6.72
CA VAL A 14 12.77 3.09 5.54
C VAL A 14 11.46 2.43 5.98
N ARG A 15 10.34 2.86 5.40
CA ARG A 15 9.02 2.24 5.57
C ARG A 15 8.39 1.93 4.22
N PHE A 16 7.72 0.80 4.11
CA PHE A 16 6.85 0.46 3.00
C PHE A 16 5.41 0.66 3.45
N LEU A 17 4.65 1.46 2.70
CA LEU A 17 3.27 1.80 2.97
C LEU A 17 2.41 1.11 1.92
N LEU A 18 1.66 0.09 2.31
CA LEU A 18 0.83 -0.70 1.42
C LEU A 18 -0.61 -0.21 1.51
N PHE A 19 -1.18 0.12 0.37
CA PHE A 19 -2.52 0.64 0.27
C PHE A 19 -3.33 -0.22 -0.72
N PRO A 20 -4.11 -1.17 -0.20
CA PRO A 20 -4.98 -1.98 -1.03
C PRO A 20 -5.94 -1.11 -1.85
N CYS A 21 -6.22 -1.49 -3.11
CA CYS A 21 -7.13 -0.77 -4.00
C CYS A 21 -7.84 -1.74 -4.92
N ASN A 22 -9.15 -1.54 -5.14
CA ASN A 22 -9.97 -2.44 -5.96
C ASN A 22 -10.42 -1.84 -7.30
N GLN A 23 -9.86 -0.69 -7.70
CA GLN A 23 -10.26 0.00 -8.93
C GLN A 23 -9.66 -0.63 -10.21
N PHE A 24 -8.58 -1.41 -10.09
CA PHE A 24 -7.88 -2.02 -11.21
C PHE A 24 -8.31 -3.47 -11.40
N ALA A 25 -9.25 -3.68 -12.33
CA ALA A 25 -9.82 -4.99 -12.67
C ALA A 25 -10.36 -5.80 -11.47
N GLN A 26 -10.79 -5.10 -10.41
CA GLN A 26 -11.34 -5.70 -9.19
C GLN A 26 -10.43 -6.78 -8.57
N GLN A 27 -9.11 -6.59 -8.62
CA GLN A 27 -8.14 -7.57 -8.14
C GLN A 27 -8.03 -7.63 -6.59
N GLU A 28 -8.71 -6.73 -5.88
CA GLU A 28 -8.69 -6.65 -4.41
C GLU A 28 -10.12 -6.61 -3.80
N PRO A 29 -10.98 -7.63 -4.05
CA PRO A 29 -12.39 -7.60 -3.69
C PRO A 29 -12.65 -7.94 -2.20
N GLY A 30 -11.62 -8.41 -1.49
CA GLY A 30 -11.70 -8.83 -0.10
C GLY A 30 -11.96 -7.71 0.90
N THR A 31 -12.21 -8.13 2.13
CA THR A 31 -12.20 -7.26 3.32
C THR A 31 -10.77 -6.87 3.68
N ASN A 32 -10.59 -5.74 4.39
CA ASN A 32 -9.28 -5.31 4.88
C ASN A 32 -8.55 -6.43 5.66
N ALA A 33 -9.26 -7.24 6.46
CA ALA A 33 -8.70 -8.36 7.20
C ALA A 33 -8.22 -9.51 6.29
N GLU A 34 -8.98 -9.88 5.27
CA GLU A 34 -8.61 -10.91 4.31
C GLU A 34 -7.36 -10.50 3.51
N ILE A 35 -7.33 -9.25 3.08
CA ILE A 35 -6.20 -8.65 2.34
C ILE A 35 -4.94 -8.65 3.20
N LYS A 36 -5.06 -8.18 4.46
CA LYS A 36 -3.96 -8.18 5.43
C LYS A 36 -3.41 -9.59 5.65
N LYS A 37 -4.30 -10.55 5.90
CA LYS A 37 -3.93 -11.96 6.12
C LYS A 37 -3.24 -12.58 4.90
N PHE A 38 -3.66 -12.18 3.70
CA PHE A 38 -3.01 -12.62 2.46
C PHE A 38 -1.59 -12.06 2.35
N ALA A 39 -1.41 -10.76 2.57
CA ALA A 39 -0.09 -10.12 2.53
C ALA A 39 0.88 -10.68 3.60
N GLU A 40 0.39 -11.04 4.79
CA GLU A 40 1.17 -11.68 5.86
C GLU A 40 1.79 -13.03 5.46
N GLN A 41 1.36 -13.66 4.36
CA GLN A 41 2.01 -14.86 3.82
C GLN A 41 3.37 -14.56 3.17
N TYR A 42 3.64 -13.29 2.85
CA TYR A 42 4.80 -12.87 2.05
C TYR A 42 5.69 -11.85 2.76
N VAL A 43 5.11 -11.03 3.64
CA VAL A 43 5.82 -9.96 4.35
C VAL A 43 5.39 -9.90 5.81
N ASP A 44 6.32 -9.50 6.68
CA ASP A 44 6.00 -9.24 8.09
C ASP A 44 5.32 -7.87 8.19
N LEU A 45 4.01 -7.80 8.47
CA LEU A 45 3.32 -6.52 8.63
C LEU A 45 3.48 -5.98 10.06
N ALA A 46 3.61 -4.67 10.18
CA ALA A 46 3.62 -4.00 11.48
C ALA A 46 2.26 -4.17 12.16
N LYS A 47 2.28 -4.59 13.43
CA LYS A 47 1.08 -4.72 14.28
C LYS A 47 0.85 -3.48 15.15
N SER A 48 1.92 -2.73 15.43
CA SER A 48 1.93 -1.55 16.30
C SER A 48 2.74 -0.39 15.71
N GLY A 49 2.98 -0.42 14.40
CA GLY A 49 3.76 0.57 13.64
C GLY A 49 5.28 0.52 13.84
N ARG A 50 5.79 -0.26 14.80
CA ARG A 50 7.22 -0.28 15.16
C ARG A 50 7.92 -1.63 14.99
N ASP A 51 7.16 -2.71 14.97
CA ASP A 51 7.65 -4.09 14.91
C ASP A 51 8.05 -4.56 13.51
N SER A 52 7.70 -3.80 12.47
CA SER A 52 8.13 -4.05 11.10
C SER A 52 8.19 -2.74 10.31
N ASN A 53 9.04 -2.70 9.28
CA ASN A 53 9.12 -1.60 8.32
C ASN A 53 8.02 -1.63 7.25
N VAL A 54 7.10 -2.61 7.26
CA VAL A 54 5.97 -2.67 6.32
C VAL A 54 4.65 -2.39 7.05
N ILE A 55 3.97 -1.32 6.65
CA ILE A 55 2.68 -0.88 7.20
C ILE A 55 1.63 -1.07 6.12
N MET A 56 0.51 -1.71 6.46
CA MET A 56 -0.63 -1.85 5.54
C MET A 56 -1.81 -1.04 6.05
N PHE A 57 -2.38 -0.22 5.17
CA PHE A 57 -3.56 0.60 5.41
C PHE A 57 -4.83 -0.14 5.00
N ALA A 58 -5.98 0.42 5.37
CA ALA A 58 -7.26 0.02 4.79
C ALA A 58 -7.32 0.35 3.28
N LYS A 59 -8.28 -0.27 2.57
CA LYS A 59 -8.51 0.00 1.14
C LYS A 59 -8.64 1.48 0.85
N SER A 60 -8.11 1.90 -0.29
CA SER A 60 -8.09 3.29 -0.75
C SER A 60 -8.66 3.40 -2.15
N ASN A 61 -9.25 4.56 -2.44
CA ASN A 61 -9.51 4.99 -3.81
C ASN A 61 -8.36 5.91 -4.27
N LEU A 62 -8.09 5.88 -5.56
CA LEU A 62 -6.97 6.54 -6.22
C LEU A 62 -7.47 7.40 -7.39
N ASN A 63 -6.53 8.11 -8.02
CA ASN A 63 -6.76 8.84 -9.28
C ASN A 63 -7.90 9.86 -9.21
N GLY A 64 -7.94 10.63 -8.12
CA GLY A 64 -8.93 11.68 -7.91
C GLY A 64 -10.33 11.18 -7.53
N VAL A 65 -10.50 9.88 -7.33
CA VAL A 65 -11.75 9.30 -6.81
C VAL A 65 -11.74 9.39 -5.29
N ALA A 66 -12.56 10.27 -4.72
CA ALA A 66 -12.73 10.34 -3.28
C ALA A 66 -13.43 9.09 -2.74
N CYS A 67 -13.08 8.68 -1.52
CA CYS A 67 -13.84 7.67 -0.81
C CYS A 67 -15.07 8.30 -0.16
N THR A 68 -16.26 7.90 -0.62
CA THR A 68 -17.54 8.40 -0.07
C THR A 68 -18.19 7.41 0.90
N TYR A 69 -17.56 6.25 1.14
CA TYR A 69 -18.09 5.24 2.02
C TYR A 69 -18.09 5.70 3.48
N SER A 70 -19.23 5.54 4.14
CA SER A 70 -19.46 5.98 5.52
C SER A 70 -20.32 4.98 6.31
N GLY A 71 -20.31 3.70 5.91
CA GLY A 71 -21.00 2.64 6.65
C GLY A 71 -20.36 2.37 8.02
N GLU A 72 -21.05 1.58 8.84
CA GLU A 72 -20.62 1.28 10.22
C GLU A 72 -19.26 0.57 10.30
N ASP A 73 -18.89 -0.17 9.26
CA ASP A 73 -17.63 -0.87 9.13
C ASP A 73 -16.56 -0.06 8.37
N ALA A 74 -16.79 1.22 8.07
CA ALA A 74 -15.83 2.07 7.36
C ALA A 74 -14.45 2.03 8.02
N CYS A 75 -13.41 1.79 7.21
CA CYS A 75 -12.02 1.63 7.64
C CYS A 75 -11.74 0.46 8.60
N THR A 76 -12.73 -0.34 8.98
CA THR A 76 -12.54 -1.46 9.90
C THR A 76 -11.96 -2.69 9.19
N PRO A 77 -11.45 -3.71 9.93
CA PRO A 77 -11.01 -4.96 9.35
C PRO A 77 -12.07 -5.68 8.50
N GLY A 78 -13.36 -5.49 8.80
CA GLY A 78 -14.48 -6.11 8.07
C GLY A 78 -14.85 -5.41 6.77
N SER A 79 -14.33 -4.21 6.51
CA SER A 79 -14.74 -3.42 5.34
C SER A 79 -14.21 -3.97 4.03
N LYS A 80 -15.10 -4.05 3.04
CA LYS A 80 -14.73 -4.25 1.62
C LYS A 80 -14.61 -2.93 0.86
N GLU A 81 -14.89 -1.81 1.51
CA GLU A 81 -14.96 -0.50 0.89
C GLU A 81 -13.70 0.32 1.19
N CYS A 82 -13.55 1.44 0.48
CA CYS A 82 -12.47 2.38 0.70
C CYS A 82 -12.55 3.01 2.11
N CYS A 83 -11.43 3.58 2.56
CA CYS A 83 -11.32 4.32 3.80
C CYS A 83 -10.98 5.80 3.51
N ALA A 84 -11.93 6.69 3.81
CA ALA A 84 -11.78 8.14 3.56
C ALA A 84 -10.63 8.79 4.34
N GLN A 85 -10.12 8.14 5.39
CA GLN A 85 -8.95 8.64 6.14
C GLN A 85 -7.66 8.62 5.29
N ASN A 86 -7.61 7.80 4.23
CA ASN A 86 -6.44 7.68 3.36
C ASN A 86 -6.42 8.71 2.22
N ASP A 87 -7.56 9.34 1.90
CA ASP A 87 -7.72 10.22 0.73
C ASP A 87 -6.70 11.37 0.73
N ALA A 88 -6.42 11.95 1.90
CA ALA A 88 -5.46 13.04 2.02
C ALA A 88 -4.03 12.63 1.65
N VAL A 89 -3.63 11.41 2.00
CA VAL A 89 -2.30 10.86 1.69
C VAL A 89 -2.14 10.72 0.19
N TYR A 90 -3.09 10.08 -0.48
CA TYR A 90 -3.01 9.87 -1.92
C TYR A 90 -3.14 11.15 -2.73
N LYS A 91 -4.03 12.06 -2.31
CA LYS A 91 -4.13 13.37 -2.95
C LYS A 91 -2.80 14.11 -2.88
N TYR A 92 -2.10 14.04 -1.75
CA TYR A 92 -0.79 14.65 -1.60
C TYR A 92 0.25 14.00 -2.51
N LEU A 93 0.38 12.66 -2.49
CA LEU A 93 1.38 11.95 -3.29
C LEU A 93 1.18 12.20 -4.80
N LEU A 94 -0.05 12.03 -5.29
CA LEU A 94 -0.34 12.23 -6.72
C LEU A 94 -0.18 13.69 -7.17
N ALA A 95 -0.50 14.66 -6.31
CA ALA A 95 -0.27 16.08 -6.64
C ALA A 95 1.23 16.45 -6.71
N ASN A 96 2.10 15.66 -6.07
CA ASN A 96 3.54 15.94 -5.96
C ASN A 96 4.43 14.95 -6.72
N THR A 97 3.85 14.01 -7.47
CA THR A 97 4.62 13.02 -8.24
C THR A 97 4.02 12.85 -9.63
N PRO A 98 4.68 13.34 -10.70
CA PRO A 98 4.26 13.11 -12.07
C PRO A 98 4.15 11.62 -12.43
N PRO A 99 3.18 11.22 -13.28
CA PRO A 99 2.17 12.05 -13.95
C PRO A 99 0.98 12.43 -13.03
N GLY A 100 1.02 12.06 -11.75
CA GLY A 100 -0.07 12.30 -10.80
C GLY A 100 -1.25 11.35 -10.98
N THR A 101 -1.01 10.20 -11.60
CA THR A 101 -2.00 9.16 -11.85
C THR A 101 -1.34 7.79 -11.71
N ILE A 102 -1.95 6.92 -10.91
CA ILE A 102 -1.61 5.50 -10.81
C ILE A 102 -2.15 4.78 -12.04
N SER A 103 -1.26 4.13 -12.77
CA SER A 103 -1.56 3.43 -14.02
C SER A 103 -2.16 2.05 -13.79
N TRP A 104 -1.67 1.34 -12.75
CA TRP A 104 -2.10 -0.02 -12.46
C TRP A 104 -1.77 -0.43 -11.01
N ASN A 105 -2.13 -1.66 -10.66
CA ASN A 105 -1.66 -2.29 -9.43
C ASN A 105 -0.13 -2.30 -9.38
N PHE A 106 0.39 -2.08 -8.17
CA PHE A 106 1.82 -2.08 -7.88
C PHE A 106 2.62 -0.97 -8.55
N ASP A 107 2.06 0.22 -8.75
CA ASP A 107 2.88 1.43 -8.89
C ASP A 107 3.61 1.74 -7.59
N LYS A 108 4.69 2.53 -7.65
CA LYS A 108 5.50 2.95 -6.48
C LYS A 108 5.78 4.44 -6.52
N ILE A 109 5.74 5.06 -5.34
CA ILE A 109 6.23 6.42 -5.11
C ILE A 109 7.21 6.38 -3.94
N VAL A 110 8.41 6.93 -4.15
CA VAL A 110 9.44 7.06 -3.11
C VAL A 110 9.46 8.50 -2.60
N THR A 111 9.41 8.63 -1.28
CA THR A 111 9.50 9.91 -0.58
C THR A 111 10.77 9.97 0.28
N ASP A 112 11.27 11.17 0.51
CA ASP A 112 12.35 11.42 1.46
C ASP A 112 11.86 11.28 2.92
N VAL A 113 12.76 11.50 3.88
CA VAL A 113 12.47 11.40 5.32
C VAL A 113 11.41 12.40 5.81
N SER A 114 11.11 13.45 5.05
CA SER A 114 10.04 14.41 5.35
C SER A 114 8.68 13.97 4.81
N GLY A 115 8.61 12.82 4.13
CA GLY A 115 7.41 12.32 3.46
C GLY A 115 7.12 13.01 2.13
N LYS A 116 8.07 13.77 1.58
CA LYS A 116 7.92 14.46 0.29
C LYS A 116 8.54 13.64 -0.85
N PRO A 117 7.86 13.47 -2.01
CA PRO A 117 8.52 12.97 -3.21
C PRO A 117 9.74 13.83 -3.56
N TYR A 118 10.89 13.20 -3.79
CA TYR A 118 12.11 13.95 -4.10
C TYR A 118 12.04 14.59 -5.49
N SER A 119 12.87 15.62 -5.73
CA SER A 119 12.87 16.33 -7.01
C SER A 119 13.23 15.40 -8.16
N GLY A 120 12.36 15.30 -9.16
CA GLY A 120 12.54 14.40 -10.31
C GLY A 120 11.96 13.00 -10.10
N GLU A 121 11.35 12.72 -8.96
CA GLU A 121 10.61 11.47 -8.75
C GLU A 121 9.43 11.36 -9.72
N VAL A 122 9.22 10.14 -10.22
CA VAL A 122 8.09 9.76 -11.06
C VAL A 122 7.46 8.49 -10.52
N ILE A 123 6.16 8.32 -10.75
CA ILE A 123 5.46 7.09 -10.38
C ILE A 123 6.08 5.92 -11.16
N MET A 124 6.68 4.96 -10.45
CA MET A 124 7.36 3.82 -11.07
C MET A 124 6.38 2.66 -11.28
N HIS A 125 6.40 2.06 -12.47
CA HIS A 125 5.56 0.93 -12.86
C HIS A 125 6.39 -0.17 -13.55
N GLY A 126 5.91 -1.42 -13.54
CA GLY A 126 6.48 -2.52 -14.33
C GLY A 126 7.34 -3.54 -13.56
N GLY A 127 7.94 -4.47 -14.30
CA GLY A 127 8.61 -5.67 -13.74
C GLY A 127 9.99 -5.43 -13.12
N ASP A 128 10.67 -4.34 -13.47
CA ASP A 128 12.07 -4.06 -13.06
C ASP A 128 12.19 -2.92 -12.03
N VAL A 129 11.10 -2.60 -11.34
CA VAL A 129 11.04 -1.48 -10.40
C VAL A 129 11.92 -1.72 -9.14
N ASP A 130 12.29 -2.97 -8.81
CA ASP A 130 13.18 -3.32 -7.68
C ASP A 130 14.49 -2.52 -7.70
N ALA A 131 15.12 -2.42 -8.88
CA ALA A 131 16.42 -1.77 -9.02
C ALA A 131 16.30 -0.24 -8.92
N ALA A 132 15.26 0.33 -9.54
CA ALA A 132 14.97 1.76 -9.47
C ALA A 132 14.64 2.20 -8.04
N VAL A 133 13.74 1.48 -7.35
CA VAL A 133 13.40 1.74 -5.95
C VAL A 133 14.63 1.59 -5.06
N SER A 134 15.41 0.51 -5.24
CA SER A 134 16.63 0.32 -4.45
C SER A 134 17.63 1.45 -4.62
N SER A 135 17.86 1.87 -5.87
CA SER A 135 18.79 2.96 -6.20
C SER A 135 18.34 4.29 -5.59
N ALA A 136 17.04 4.60 -5.67
CA ALA A 136 16.47 5.81 -5.08
C ALA A 136 16.60 5.80 -3.55
N VAL A 137 16.21 4.70 -2.91
CA VAL A 137 16.28 4.57 -1.45
C VAL A 137 17.73 4.62 -0.96
N ASP A 138 18.65 3.90 -1.61
CA ASP A 138 20.06 3.90 -1.24
C ASP A 138 20.67 5.32 -1.38
N SER A 139 20.31 6.07 -2.42
CA SER A 139 20.74 7.47 -2.59
C SER A 139 20.21 8.37 -1.47
N LEU A 140 18.92 8.26 -1.14
CA LEU A 140 18.29 9.06 -0.08
C LEU A 140 18.87 8.75 1.31
N LEU A 141 19.17 7.47 1.60
CA LEU A 141 19.84 7.06 2.84
C LEU A 141 21.25 7.66 2.97
N GLU A 142 21.92 7.92 1.85
CA GLU A 142 23.22 8.62 1.80
C GLU A 142 23.09 10.15 1.79
N GLY A 143 21.86 10.69 1.88
CA GLY A 143 21.59 12.12 1.82
C GLY A 143 21.78 12.73 0.42
N LYS A 144 21.73 11.90 -0.63
CA LYS A 144 21.89 12.30 -2.03
C LYS A 144 20.53 12.40 -2.72
N THR A 145 20.42 13.31 -3.68
CA THR A 145 19.28 13.32 -4.61
C THR A 145 19.41 12.13 -5.57
N PRO A 146 18.40 11.26 -5.67
CA PRO A 146 18.41 10.18 -6.65
C PRO A 146 18.53 10.73 -8.07
N ASN A 147 19.32 10.05 -8.89
CA ASN A 147 19.38 10.27 -10.34
C ASN A 147 18.76 9.06 -11.02
N LEU A 148 17.43 8.99 -11.05
CA LEU A 148 16.76 7.96 -11.82
C LEU A 148 16.80 8.33 -13.29
N VAL A 149 17.67 7.65 -14.03
CA VAL A 149 17.51 7.55 -15.48
C VAL A 149 16.17 6.86 -15.70
N ALA A 150 15.23 7.56 -16.33
CA ALA A 150 13.94 6.97 -16.72
C ALA A 150 14.22 5.61 -17.37
N LEU A 151 13.69 4.53 -16.79
CA LEU A 151 13.76 3.23 -17.44
C LEU A 151 13.07 3.40 -18.81
N PRO A 152 13.71 3.03 -19.92
CA PRO A 152 13.08 3.18 -21.23
C PRO A 152 11.74 2.44 -21.21
N ASP A 153 10.70 3.04 -21.82
CA ASP A 153 9.30 2.54 -21.92
C ASP A 153 9.16 1.16 -22.61
N THR A 154 10.24 0.41 -22.79
CA THR A 154 10.30 -0.85 -23.52
C THR A 154 10.16 -2.05 -22.58
N ALA A 155 8.99 -2.21 -21.96
CA ALA A 155 8.55 -3.52 -21.46
C ALA A 155 7.02 -3.64 -21.41
N PHE A 156 6.29 -3.09 -22.39
CA PHE A 156 5.00 -3.68 -22.77
C PHE A 156 5.27 -4.98 -23.53
N ALA A 157 5.51 -6.06 -22.79
CA ALA A 157 5.43 -7.41 -23.30
C ALA A 157 4.35 -8.14 -22.50
N ALA A 158 3.22 -8.36 -23.17
CA ALA A 158 2.22 -9.34 -22.82
C ALA A 158 2.91 -10.63 -22.33
N GLY A 159 2.69 -10.98 -21.06
CA GLY A 159 3.34 -12.13 -20.43
C GLY A 159 2.98 -12.35 -18.97
N TRP A 160 2.41 -11.36 -18.30
CA TRP A 160 2.12 -11.43 -16.86
C TRP A 160 0.62 -11.56 -16.59
N MET A 161 0.02 -12.68 -16.99
CA MET A 161 -1.39 -12.99 -16.69
C MET A 161 -1.62 -14.21 -15.77
N HIS A 162 -0.57 -14.79 -15.17
CA HIS A 162 -0.73 -16.12 -14.53
C HIS A 162 -0.12 -16.33 -13.13
N SER A 163 0.05 -15.32 -12.29
CA SER A 163 0.53 -15.60 -10.91
C SER A 163 -0.15 -14.87 -9.74
N TRP A 164 -1.12 -14.00 -9.99
CA TRP A 164 -1.92 -13.40 -8.90
C TRP A 164 -3.39 -13.25 -9.33
N GLN A 165 -3.98 -14.33 -9.83
CA GLN A 165 -5.44 -14.48 -9.80
C GLN A 165 -5.78 -15.07 -8.44
N TRP A 166 -6.53 -14.33 -7.62
CA TRP A 166 -7.36 -14.94 -6.58
C TRP A 166 -8.09 -16.14 -7.20
N PRO A 167 -7.99 -17.37 -6.66
CA PRO A 167 -8.92 -18.41 -7.10
C PRO A 167 -10.32 -17.97 -6.69
N ALA A 168 -11.18 -17.78 -7.70
CA ALA A 168 -12.60 -17.55 -7.52
C ALA A 168 -13.27 -18.79 -6.87
N LEU A 169 -13.16 -18.90 -5.56
CA LEU A 169 -13.88 -19.82 -4.68
C LEU A 169 -14.11 -19.00 -3.40
N VAL A 170 -15.29 -18.45 -3.13
CA VAL A 170 -16.46 -19.17 -2.64
C VAL A 170 -17.72 -18.43 -3.07
N ALA A 171 -18.46 -19.02 -4.02
CA ALA A 171 -19.89 -18.77 -4.18
C ALA A 171 -20.56 -20.13 -4.40
N SER A 172 -21.02 -20.75 -3.30
CA SER A 172 -22.15 -21.70 -3.25
C SER A 172 -22.23 -22.33 -1.86
N GLY A 173 -23.36 -22.14 -1.16
CA GLY A 173 -23.75 -22.98 -0.03
C GLY A 173 -24.42 -22.27 1.13
N LEU A 174 -25.76 -22.15 1.08
CA LEU A 174 -26.63 -21.89 2.23
C LEU A 174 -26.43 -22.93 3.35
N LEU A 175 -26.49 -22.51 4.63
CA LEU A 175 -27.45 -23.01 5.63
C LEU A 175 -27.33 -22.30 7.01
N ALA A 176 -28.46 -21.68 7.39
CA ALA A 176 -29.09 -21.50 8.72
C ALA A 176 -28.28 -21.27 10.02
N SER A 177 -28.49 -20.07 10.59
CA SER A 177 -28.97 -19.71 11.95
C SER A 177 -28.46 -20.43 13.21
N ALA A 178 -27.85 -19.67 14.15
CA ALA A 178 -28.40 -19.35 15.50
C ALA A 178 -27.34 -18.81 16.50
N GLY A 179 -27.63 -17.65 17.12
CA GLY A 179 -27.17 -17.19 18.46
C GLY A 179 -25.66 -16.91 18.65
N ILE A 180 -25.17 -15.94 19.43
CA ILE A 180 -25.67 -15.27 20.63
C ILE A 180 -24.99 -13.88 20.71
N TYR A 181 -25.75 -12.90 21.19
CA TYR A 181 -25.33 -11.54 21.52
C TYR A 181 -24.20 -11.52 22.58
N ALA A 182 -23.16 -10.74 22.36
CA ALA A 182 -22.37 -10.14 23.44
C ALA A 182 -21.84 -8.78 22.98
N SER A 183 -22.49 -7.72 23.44
CA SER A 183 -22.02 -6.35 23.26
C SER A 183 -20.75 -6.12 24.08
N ARG A 184 -19.73 -5.49 23.49
CA ARG A 184 -18.92 -4.52 24.23
C ARG A 184 -18.25 -3.52 23.30
N SER A 185 -18.68 -2.28 23.47
CA SER A 185 -18.14 -1.04 22.92
C SER A 185 -16.63 -0.88 23.16
N LYS A 186 -15.91 -0.46 22.11
CA LYS A 186 -14.87 0.59 22.04
C LYS A 186 -13.89 0.24 20.92
N GLY A 187 -14.22 0.62 19.69
CA GLY A 187 -13.26 0.70 18.59
C GLY A 187 -12.70 2.11 18.51
N GLN A 188 -11.75 2.45 19.39
CA GLN A 188 -10.83 3.56 19.15
C GLN A 188 -9.86 3.13 18.04
N ALA A 189 -9.54 4.09 17.17
CA ALA A 189 -8.56 3.96 16.10
C ALA A 189 -7.32 3.16 16.56
N VAL A 190 -6.97 2.12 15.81
CA VAL A 190 -5.69 1.44 16.02
C VAL A 190 -4.61 2.22 15.28
N ASP A 191 -3.91 2.99 16.10
CA ASP A 191 -2.56 3.52 15.96
C ASP A 191 -2.38 4.72 15.03
N ALA A 192 -2.53 5.89 15.66
CA ALA A 192 -1.77 7.08 15.29
C ALA A 192 -0.29 6.71 15.17
N ALA A 193 0.33 7.09 14.06
CA ALA A 193 1.77 7.09 13.91
C ALA A 193 2.38 7.79 15.13
N ALA A 194 3.17 7.05 15.92
CA ALA A 194 3.92 7.63 17.02
C ALA A 194 4.81 8.75 16.47
N ASP A 195 4.81 9.90 17.14
CA ASP A 195 5.72 11.03 16.93
C ASP A 195 7.15 10.57 17.19
N ASP A 196 7.81 10.13 16.12
CA ASP A 196 9.24 9.90 16.06
C ASP A 196 9.84 11.12 15.35
N SER A 197 10.57 11.94 16.10
CA SER A 197 11.30 13.08 15.53
C SER A 197 12.33 12.68 14.46
N SER A 198 12.59 11.38 14.28
CA SER A 198 13.37 10.84 13.16
C SER A 198 12.44 10.43 12.00
N GLY A 199 12.57 11.12 10.87
CA GLY A 199 11.81 10.83 9.66
C GLY A 199 12.21 9.51 8.98
N TYR A 200 11.33 8.97 8.15
CA TYR A 200 11.55 7.73 7.39
C TYR A 200 11.40 7.99 5.90
N ILE A 201 12.27 7.40 5.08
CA ILE A 201 12.02 7.27 3.63
C ILE A 201 10.81 6.35 3.47
N GLN A 202 9.79 6.76 2.72
CA GLN A 202 8.57 5.97 2.55
C GLN A 202 8.42 5.54 1.09
N ILE A 203 8.02 4.29 0.89
CA ILE A 203 7.65 3.74 -0.42
C ILE A 203 6.17 3.41 -0.35
N ALA A 204 5.34 4.18 -1.05
CA ALA A 204 3.89 4.00 -1.15
C ALA A 204 3.51 3.26 -2.44
#